data_AF-A0AAP9RY09-F1
#
_entry.id   AF-A0AAP9RY09-F1
#
_cell.length_a   1.000
_cell.length_b   1.000
_cell.length_c   1.000
_cell.angle_alpha   90.00
_cell.angle_beta   90.00
_cell.angle_gamma   90.00
#
_symmetry.space_group_name_H-M   'P 1'
#
loop_
_entity.id
_entity.type
_entity.pdbx_description
1 polymer ?
#
loop_
_entity_poly.entity_id
_entity_poly.type
_entity_poly.pdbx_seq_one_letter_code
_entity_poly.pdbx_strand_id
1 'polypeptide(L)' 'MDLIFKSIDSILIVVLAIFFIWKFVYEIRHEKRSAVILLLLLINVYFIAKVFNLVLQLM' A
#
# COMPACT_ATOMS: atom_id res chain seq x y z
N MET A 1 22.60 10.64 5.43
CA MET A 1 21.77 10.61 4.20
C MET A 1 20.99 9.30 4.12
N ASP A 2 21.64 8.14 4.12
CA ASP A 2 20.96 6.82 4.00
C ASP A 2 19.84 6.56 5.01
N LEU A 3 20.05 6.87 6.30
CA LEU A 3 18.99 6.65 7.31
C LEU A 3 17.76 7.52 7.07
N ILE A 4 17.96 8.79 6.67
CA ILE A 4 16.86 9.73 6.43
C ILE A 4 16.05 9.28 5.22
N PHE A 5 16.72 8.87 4.14
CA PHE A 5 16.04 8.34 2.95
C PHE A 5 15.28 7.04 3.26
N LYS A 6 15.85 6.12 4.03
CA LYS A 6 15.15 4.90 4.46
C LYS A 6 13.92 5.20 5.31
N SER A 7 13.99 6.17 6.21
CA SER A 7 12.84 6.59 7.03
C SER A 7 11.74 7.22 6.17
N ILE A 8 12.09 8.07 5.22
CA ILE A 8 11.13 8.68 4.28
C ILE A 8 10.45 7.59 3.43
N ASP A 9 11.22 6.65 2.87
CA ASP A 9 10.66 5.53 2.10
C ASP A 9 9.69 4.67 2.93
N SER A 10 10.06 4.41 4.18
CA SER A 10 9.21 3.64 5.10
C SER A 10 7.87 4.33 5.37
N ILE A 11 7.92 5.64 5.64
CA ILE A 11 6.72 6.46 5.86
C ILE A 11 5.87 6.49 4.58
N LEU A 12 6.51 6.68 3.42
CA LEU A 12 5.83 6.76 2.13
C LEU A 12 5.10 5.44 1.81
N ILE A 13 5.73 4.29 2.07
CA ILE A 13 5.13 2.96 1.88
C ILE A 13 3.86 2.82 2.73
N VAL A 14 3.89 3.23 4.00
CA VAL A 14 2.74 3.14 4.91
C VAL A 14 1.61 4.07 4.46
N VAL A 15 1.93 5.32 4.10
CA VAL A 15 0.93 6.30 3.63
C VAL A 15 0.26 5.82 2.33
N LEU A 16 1.04 5.30 1.37
CA LEU A 16 0.50 4.78 0.12
C LEU A 16 -0.35 3.52 0.36
N ALA A 17 0.07 2.62 1.26
CA ALA A 17 -0.71 1.45 1.63
C ALA A 17 -2.12 1.85 2.13
N ILE A 18 -2.18 2.80 3.07
CA ILE A 18 -3.47 3.29 3.61
C ILE A 18 -4.31 3.93 2.49
N PHE A 19 -3.69 4.75 1.64
CA PHE A 19 -4.38 5.41 0.53
C PHE A 19 -4.98 4.41 -0.47
N PHE A 20 -4.23 3.37 -0.86
CA PHE A 20 -4.71 2.35 -1.79
C PHE A 20 -5.78 1.44 -1.19
N ILE A 21 -5.71 1.14 0.11
CA ILE A 21 -6.77 0.39 0.81
C ILE A 21 -8.06 1.20 0.81
N TRP A 22 -7.99 2.49 1.18
CA TRP A 22 -9.17 3.36 1.14
C TRP A 22 -9.75 3.42 -0.27
N LYS A 23 -8.90 3.68 -1.27
CA LYS A 23 -9.32 3.78 -2.66
C LYS A 23 -9.97 2.49 -3.16
N PHE A 24 -9.46 1.33 -2.75
CA PHE A 24 -10.06 0.03 -3.06
C PHE A 24 -11.45 -0.15 -2.45
N VAL A 25 -11.62 0.18 -1.17
CA VAL A 25 -12.93 0.14 -0.49
C VAL A 25 -13.92 1.09 -1.17
N TYR A 26 -13.47 2.29 -1.52
CA TYR A 26 -14.29 3.27 -2.24
C TYR A 26 -14.72 2.73 -3.61
N GLU A 27 -13.79 2.14 -4.36
CA GLU A 27 -14.05 1.62 -5.71
C GLU A 27 -15.02 0.42 -5.68
N ILE A 28 -14.92 -0.45 -4.67
CA ILE A 28 -15.88 -1.53 -4.42
C ILE A 28 -17.27 -0.96 -4.10
N ARG A 29 -17.34 0.03 -3.21
CA ARG A 29 -18.62 0.59 -2.74
C ARG A 29 -19.39 1.33 -3.84
N HIS A 30 -18.67 1.84 -4.84
CA HIS A 30 -19.25 2.55 -5.99
C HIS A 30 -19.42 1.66 -7.24
N GLU A 31 -19.32 0.32 -7.10
CA GLU A 31 -19.54 -0.67 -8.17
C GLU A 31 -18.81 -0.34 -9.49
N LYS A 32 -17.62 0.23 -9.39
CA LYS A 32 -16.86 0.60 -10.59
C LYS A 32 -16.25 -0.64 -11.26
N ARG A 33 -15.82 -0.45 -12.51
CA ARG A 33 -15.33 -1.51 -13.41
C ARG A 33 -14.44 -2.54 -12.70
N SER A 34 -14.81 -3.82 -12.82
CA SER A 34 -14.12 -4.97 -12.22
C SER A 34 -12.59 -4.97 -12.46
N ALA A 35 -12.14 -4.55 -13.65
CA ALA A 35 -10.71 -4.45 -13.98
C ALA A 35 -9.93 -3.47 -13.07
N VAL A 36 -10.56 -2.37 -12.64
CA VAL A 36 -9.92 -1.37 -11.76
C VAL A 36 -9.80 -1.92 -10.33
N ILE A 37 -10.83 -2.63 -9.86
CA ILE A 37 -10.82 -3.31 -8.56
C ILE A 37 -9.71 -4.36 -8.52
N LEU A 38 -9.56 -5.15 -9.59
CA LEU A 38 -8.53 -6.19 -9.70
C LEU A 38 -7.11 -5.60 -9.72
N LEU A 39 -6.93 -4.46 -10.40
CA LEU A 39 -5.66 -3.72 -10.40
C LEU A 39 -5.35 -3.12 -9.02
N LEU A 40 -6.34 -2.54 -8.34
CA LEU A 40 -6.19 -2.03 -6.98
C LEU A 40 -5.90 -3.15 -5.97
N LEU A 41 -6.47 -4.34 -6.16
CA LEU A 41 -6.19 -5.52 -5.33
C LEU A 41 -4.71 -5.91 -5.43
N LEU A 42 -4.17 -6.02 -6.65
CA LEU A 42 -2.76 -6.35 -6.88
C LEU A 42 -1.81 -5.32 -6.23
N ILE A 43 -2.14 -4.03 -6.36
CA ILE A 43 -1.39 -2.95 -5.72
C ILE A 43 -1.43 -3.09 -4.19
N ASN A 44 -2.61 -3.36 -3.62
CA ASN A 44 -2.75 -3.54 -2.18
C ASN A 44 -1.92 -4.73 -1.65
N VAL A 45 -1.93 -5.86 -2.37
CA VAL A 45 -1.10 -7.04 -2.00
C VAL A 45 0.39 -6.67 -1.98
N TYR A 46 0.87 -5.93 -2.98
CA TYR A 46 2.26 -5.46 -3.02
C TYR A 46 2.62 -4.58 -1.81
N PHE A 47 1.77 -3.60 -1.48
CA PHE A 47 2.01 -2.71 -0.35
C PHE A 47 1.96 -3.46 0.99
N ILE A 48 1.04 -4.39 1.17
CA ILE A 48 0.96 -5.24 2.36
C ILE A 48 2.26 -6.05 2.53
N ALA A 49 2.74 -6.71 1.47
CA ALA A 49 3.99 -7.46 1.51
C ALA A 49 5.20 -6.57 1.87
N LYS A 50 5.23 -5.34 1.35
CA LYS A 50 6.27 -4.35 1.72
C LYS A 50 6.18 -3.93 3.18
N VAL A 51 4.99 -3.68 3.70
CA VAL A 51 4.79 -3.35 5.13
C VAL A 51 5.22 -4.51 6.02
N PHE A 52 4.85 -5.74 5.68
CA PHE A 52 5.29 -6.94 6.42
C PHE A 52 6.80 -7.09 6.43
N ASN A 53 7.48 -6.90 5.30
CA ASN A 53 8.93 -6.94 5.24
C ASN A 53 9.57 -5.82 6.08
N LEU A 54 8.95 -4.65 6.13
CA LEU A 54 9.41 -3.52 6.94
C LEU A 54 9.30 -3.81 8.44
N VAL A 55 8.18 -4.42 8.85
CA VAL A 55 7.98 -4.90 10.23
C VAL A 55 9.00 -5.97 10.59
N LEU A 56 9.26 -6.92 9.68
CA LEU A 56 10.20 -8.01 9.90
C LEU A 56 11.67 -7.53 9.97
N GLN A 57 12.02 -6.45 9.28
CA GLN A 57 13.33 -5.80 9.41
C GLN A 57 13.49 -4.99 10.71
N LEU A 58 12.38 -4.62 11.36
CA LEU A 58 12.39 -3.86 12.60
C LEU A 58 12.51 -4.74 13.86
N MET A 59 12.23 -6.04 13.72
CA MET A 59 12.19 -7.04 14.78
C MET A 59 13.53 -7.77 14.88
#